data_AF-A0A928WAA1-F1
#
_entry.id   AF-A0A928WAA1-F1
#
_cell.length_a   1.000
_cell.length_b   1.000
_cell.length_c   1.000
_cell.angle_alpha   90.00
_cell.angle_beta   90.00
_cell.angle_gamma   90.00
#
_symmetry.space_group_name_H-M   'P 1'
#
loop_
_entity.id
_entity.type
_entity.pdbx_description
1 polymer ?
#
loop_
_entity_poly.entity_id
_entity_poly.type
_entity_poly.pdbx_seq_one_letter_code
_entity_poly.pdbx_strand_id
1 'polypeptide(L)'
;SYGLDEAGNPYTSLSGQEGTTIMQEAIAAGKPTAVINSGFIAEPGTGVFLSAAEDRSNVAEITAEIVESGADVIMGGGEIHYLPVGTVGRFGEEGIREDGRNLIEEAESMGYTIIYNREELESLPEDTDKVIGIFAAEDTYNDTDEATLIEEGLVEEDGDLTLYGQPGNENPPTVAEMLDKTLELDKFANAEDGFMVVLEEEGSDNFPNNNNSAGAIEATLRADAAIGVAQDFVNEVDPNTLILTAADSDAGGLEVLDVDPESETVGTVGVQPELAAFGDNADGIPVPLDGQTGNDTEPFVTGEPDANGDTFEFGTAYVSTTDVAGSIVSKSYGLNSDLLEDTVDNTDMYRIMYETLFGVTPEEVAESDASGFEPAFGTTEADTIELAGSKMEVFAGEGNDLVDASLADGNNRIYLDVGDDTAILGTGDRVVGADGADRFFVLNGGDNTITGGGEADQFWIAGAEFPESANTITDFESGVDVIGVAGLGIGFEDLNILNISDSEGDALIASGDRDLAVLQGVDASGLNAENFVFA
;
A
#
# COMPACT_ATOMS: atom_id res chain seq x y z
N SER A 1 -12.36 13.31 0.95
CA SER A 1 -10.90 13.40 0.84
C SER A 1 -10.28 12.10 1.31
N TYR A 2 -9.09 11.78 0.82
CA TYR A 2 -8.17 10.83 1.44
C TYR A 2 -7.03 11.61 2.06
N GLY A 3 -6.64 11.27 3.29
CA GLY A 3 -5.46 11.85 3.95
C GLY A 3 -5.50 13.36 4.25
N LEU A 4 -6.56 14.10 3.88
CA LEU A 4 -6.67 15.56 4.04
C LEU A 4 -7.85 15.99 4.93
N ASP A 5 -7.62 17.02 5.75
CA ASP A 5 -8.63 17.67 6.59
C ASP A 5 -9.61 18.56 5.79
N GLU A 6 -10.62 19.13 6.46
CA GLU A 6 -11.62 20.01 5.83
C GLU A 6 -11.02 21.28 5.17
N ALA A 7 -9.78 21.63 5.49
CA ALA A 7 -9.04 22.76 4.94
C ALA A 7 -7.99 22.34 3.89
N GLY A 8 -7.91 21.05 3.54
CA GLY A 8 -6.97 20.50 2.59
C GLY A 8 -5.56 20.28 3.14
N ASN A 9 -5.36 20.32 4.47
CA ASN A 9 -4.07 20.02 5.07
C ASN A 9 -3.94 18.51 5.28
N PRO A 10 -2.75 17.92 5.06
CA PRO A 10 -2.51 16.52 5.38
C PRO A 10 -2.72 16.22 6.87
N TYR A 11 -3.33 15.07 7.17
CA TYR A 11 -3.38 14.57 8.54
C TYR A 11 -1.99 14.12 8.99
N THR A 12 -1.66 14.36 10.25
CA THR A 12 -0.51 13.72 10.91
C THR A 12 -0.95 12.36 11.41
N SER A 13 -0.26 11.30 10.99
CA SER A 13 -0.45 9.95 11.49
C SER A 13 -0.13 9.89 12.99
N LEU A 14 -0.57 8.82 13.67
CA LEU A 14 -0.22 8.63 15.08
C LEU A 14 1.30 8.38 15.27
N SER A 15 2.02 7.96 14.22
CA SER A 15 3.49 7.88 14.20
C SER A 15 4.19 9.23 14.13
N GLY A 16 3.44 10.32 13.94
CA GLY A 16 3.96 11.69 13.87
C GLY A 16 4.35 12.14 12.46
N GLN A 17 4.16 11.28 11.45
CA GLN A 17 4.46 11.60 10.05
C GLN A 17 3.29 12.37 9.42
N GLU A 18 3.58 13.54 8.83
CA GLU A 18 2.57 14.38 8.20
C GLU A 18 2.27 13.90 6.77
N GLY A 19 1.01 13.60 6.49
CA GLY A 19 0.55 13.18 5.16
C GLY A 19 1.01 11.78 4.75
N THR A 20 1.36 10.93 5.71
CA THR A 20 1.85 9.58 5.44
C THR A 20 0.91 8.54 6.05
N THR A 21 0.57 7.52 5.27
CA THR A 21 -0.22 6.37 5.72
C THR A 21 0.68 5.27 6.28
N ILE A 22 0.10 4.33 7.02
CA ILE A 22 0.84 3.14 7.49
C ILE A 22 1.46 2.33 6.33
N MET A 23 0.79 2.24 5.18
CA MET A 23 1.29 1.48 4.04
C MET A 23 2.43 2.23 3.33
N GLN A 24 2.38 3.57 3.26
CA GLN A 24 3.50 4.37 2.78
C GLN A 24 4.71 4.28 3.72
N GLU A 25 4.50 4.24 5.04
CA GLU A 25 5.57 3.93 6.01
C GLU A 25 6.13 2.51 5.80
N ALA A 26 5.28 1.53 5.48
CA ALA A 26 5.72 0.16 5.18
C ALA A 26 6.57 0.09 3.92
N ILE A 27 6.16 0.78 2.85
CA ILE A 27 6.92 0.93 1.60
C ILE A 27 8.27 1.60 1.87
N ALA A 28 8.29 2.69 2.63
CA ALA A 28 9.53 3.39 3.00
C ALA A 28 10.48 2.52 3.83
N ALA A 29 9.93 1.59 4.63
CA ALA A 29 10.69 0.61 5.40
C ALA A 29 11.08 -0.64 4.58
N GLY A 30 10.85 -0.66 3.26
CA GLY A 30 11.20 -1.78 2.38
C GLY A 30 10.35 -3.03 2.59
N LYS A 31 9.22 -2.93 3.30
CA LYS A 31 8.31 -4.06 3.52
C LYS A 31 7.47 -4.32 2.28
N PRO A 32 7.22 -5.59 1.91
CA PRO A 32 6.32 -5.90 0.81
C PRO A 32 4.90 -5.38 1.06
N THR A 33 4.28 -4.80 0.04
CA THR A 33 2.93 -4.23 0.15
C THR A 33 2.02 -4.61 -1.00
N ALA A 34 0.75 -4.86 -0.67
CA ALA A 34 -0.29 -5.20 -1.64
C ALA A 34 -1.60 -4.47 -1.36
N VAL A 35 -2.27 -4.02 -2.42
CA VAL A 35 -3.67 -3.56 -2.40
C VAL A 35 -4.49 -4.41 -3.38
N ILE A 36 -5.60 -4.95 -2.88
CA ILE A 36 -6.52 -5.83 -3.63
C ILE A 36 -7.94 -5.28 -3.48
N ASN A 37 -8.65 -5.09 -4.59
CA ASN A 37 -10.04 -4.63 -4.59
C ASN A 37 -10.87 -5.45 -5.61
N SER A 38 -12.11 -5.81 -5.28
CA SER A 38 -13.04 -6.40 -6.28
C SER A 38 -13.65 -5.35 -7.22
N GLY A 39 -13.69 -4.08 -6.82
CA GLY A 39 -13.96 -2.91 -7.65
C GLY A 39 -12.68 -2.30 -8.21
N PHE A 40 -12.74 -1.03 -8.62
CA PHE A 40 -11.55 -0.29 -9.04
C PHE A 40 -10.67 0.14 -7.84
N ILE A 41 -9.35 0.20 -8.03
CA ILE A 41 -8.40 0.37 -6.91
C ILE A 41 -8.46 1.74 -6.19
N ALA A 42 -9.11 2.73 -6.78
CA ALA A 42 -9.28 4.06 -6.21
C ALA A 42 -10.45 4.16 -5.23
N GLU A 43 -11.19 3.07 -5.00
CA GLU A 43 -12.23 3.02 -3.97
C GLU A 43 -11.66 3.31 -2.57
N PRO A 44 -12.48 3.85 -1.65
CA PRO A 44 -11.99 4.35 -0.37
C PRO A 44 -11.22 3.35 0.49
N GLY A 45 -11.63 2.08 0.57
CA GLY A 45 -10.99 1.12 1.46
C GLY A 45 -9.61 0.66 1.00
N THR A 46 -9.29 0.77 -0.30
CA THR A 46 -7.91 0.58 -0.80
C THR A 46 -7.16 1.89 -1.03
N GLY A 47 -7.79 2.88 -1.64
CA GLY A 47 -7.13 4.10 -2.09
C GLY A 47 -6.61 4.97 -0.96
N VAL A 48 -7.27 4.97 0.20
CA VAL A 48 -6.85 5.76 1.37
C VAL A 48 -5.48 5.34 1.92
N PHE A 49 -4.99 4.14 1.59
CA PHE A 49 -3.69 3.65 2.04
C PHE A 49 -2.52 4.18 1.21
N LEU A 50 -2.74 4.69 -0.01
CA LEU A 50 -1.65 5.06 -0.92
C LEU A 50 -1.83 6.45 -1.58
N SER A 51 -2.96 7.12 -1.34
CA SER A 51 -3.32 8.38 -2.01
C SER A 51 -3.71 9.48 -1.01
N ALA A 52 -3.49 10.74 -1.40
CA ALA A 52 -3.88 11.95 -0.69
C ALA A 52 -4.68 12.89 -1.61
N ALA A 53 -6.00 12.67 -1.68
CA ALA A 53 -6.89 13.43 -2.56
C ALA A 53 -7.87 14.35 -1.80
N GLU A 54 -8.09 15.57 -2.27
CA GLU A 54 -9.14 16.47 -1.71
C GLU A 54 -10.55 15.91 -1.92
N ASP A 55 -10.78 15.27 -3.07
CA ASP A 55 -12.07 14.71 -3.47
C ASP A 55 -11.91 13.24 -3.85
N ARG A 56 -12.70 12.36 -3.21
CA ARG A 56 -12.67 10.92 -3.50
C ARG A 56 -13.16 10.60 -4.90
N SER A 57 -13.94 11.49 -5.52
CA SER A 57 -14.39 11.34 -6.90
C SER A 57 -13.28 11.59 -7.94
N ASN A 58 -12.07 12.01 -7.53
CA ASN A 58 -10.94 12.18 -8.43
C ASN A 58 -10.21 10.84 -8.69
N VAL A 59 -10.96 9.83 -9.14
CA VAL A 59 -10.50 8.44 -9.29
C VAL A 59 -9.30 8.29 -10.23
N ALA A 60 -9.16 9.18 -11.23
CA ALA A 60 -7.98 9.20 -12.10
C ALA A 60 -6.72 9.62 -11.33
N GLU A 61 -6.77 10.68 -10.53
CA GLU A 61 -5.60 11.11 -9.75
C GLU A 61 -5.24 10.06 -8.69
N ILE A 62 -6.24 9.57 -7.96
CA ILE A 62 -6.05 8.53 -6.94
C ILE A 62 -5.41 7.28 -7.55
N THR A 63 -5.90 6.83 -8.72
CA THR A 63 -5.29 5.70 -9.44
C THR A 63 -3.83 5.97 -9.82
N ALA A 64 -3.48 7.21 -10.19
CA ALA A 64 -2.09 7.57 -10.48
C ALA A 64 -1.21 7.49 -9.23
N GLU A 65 -1.66 8.07 -8.12
CA GLU A 65 -0.93 8.03 -6.84
C GLU A 65 -0.73 6.59 -6.35
N ILE A 66 -1.72 5.71 -6.51
CA ILE A 66 -1.60 4.28 -6.15
C ILE A 66 -0.54 3.58 -7.02
N VAL A 67 -0.57 3.79 -8.34
CA VAL A 67 0.40 3.18 -9.28
C VAL A 67 1.82 3.69 -9.02
N GLU A 68 1.97 4.97 -8.68
CA GLU A 68 3.24 5.63 -8.37
C GLU A 68 3.75 5.35 -6.95
N SER A 69 2.91 4.85 -6.06
CA SER A 69 3.21 4.69 -4.62
C SER A 69 4.40 3.78 -4.33
N GLY A 70 4.70 2.86 -5.25
CA GLY A 70 5.75 1.87 -5.08
C GLY A 70 5.28 0.51 -4.55
N ALA A 71 3.99 0.32 -4.27
CA ALA A 71 3.42 -0.96 -3.85
C ALA A 71 3.81 -2.12 -4.79
N ASP A 72 3.99 -3.33 -4.25
CA ASP A 72 4.47 -4.45 -5.05
C ASP A 72 3.34 -5.13 -5.84
N VAL A 73 2.14 -5.17 -5.24
CA VAL A 73 0.96 -5.78 -5.84
C VAL A 73 -0.21 -4.81 -5.82
N ILE A 74 -0.79 -4.55 -6.98
CA ILE A 74 -2.01 -3.74 -7.13
C ILE A 74 -2.99 -4.56 -7.97
N MET A 75 -4.10 -5.01 -7.39
CA MET A 75 -5.06 -5.86 -8.10
C MET A 75 -6.49 -5.35 -7.94
N GLY A 76 -7.20 -5.20 -9.05
CA GLY A 76 -8.63 -4.88 -9.05
C GLY A 76 -9.17 -4.61 -10.45
N GLY A 77 -10.24 -3.84 -10.52
CA GLY A 77 -10.82 -3.32 -11.76
C GLY A 77 -10.29 -1.95 -12.17
N GLY A 78 -11.04 -1.27 -13.02
CA GLY A 78 -10.87 0.16 -13.29
C GLY A 78 -9.95 0.49 -14.46
N GLU A 79 -9.80 -0.36 -15.47
CA GLU A 79 -8.94 -0.10 -16.65
C GLU A 79 -9.13 1.30 -17.23
N ILE A 80 -10.36 1.83 -17.25
CA ILE A 80 -10.66 3.16 -17.76
C ILE A 80 -9.96 4.29 -16.98
N HIS A 81 -9.62 4.07 -15.71
CA HIS A 81 -8.91 5.03 -14.85
C HIS A 81 -7.40 5.11 -15.15
N TYR A 82 -6.86 4.10 -15.82
CA TYR A 82 -5.46 4.04 -16.24
C TYR A 82 -5.22 4.70 -17.61
N LEU A 83 -6.25 4.79 -18.43
CA LEU A 83 -6.14 5.12 -19.85
C LEU A 83 -6.56 6.56 -20.18
N PRO A 84 -5.89 7.23 -21.12
CA PRO A 84 -6.27 8.57 -21.54
C PRO A 84 -7.51 8.55 -22.44
N VAL A 85 -8.28 9.65 -22.41
CA VAL A 85 -9.39 9.87 -23.34
C VAL A 85 -8.92 9.69 -24.78
N GLY A 86 -9.69 8.92 -25.56
CA GLY A 86 -9.36 8.49 -26.92
C GLY A 86 -8.74 7.10 -27.04
N THR A 87 -8.43 6.44 -25.92
CA THR A 87 -7.86 5.08 -25.89
C THR A 87 -8.90 4.10 -25.37
N VAL A 88 -9.15 3.01 -26.12
CA VAL A 88 -10.04 1.92 -25.70
C VAL A 88 -9.20 0.77 -25.20
N GLY A 89 -9.47 0.34 -23.96
CA GLY A 89 -8.75 -0.73 -23.28
C GLY A 89 -9.13 -2.14 -23.74
N ARG A 90 -8.60 -3.15 -23.05
CA ARG A 90 -8.87 -4.56 -23.26
C ARG A 90 -10.34 -4.91 -23.02
N PHE A 91 -10.99 -4.25 -22.07
CA PHE A 91 -12.40 -4.48 -21.72
C PHE A 91 -13.38 -3.70 -22.60
N GLY A 92 -12.88 -2.99 -23.63
CA GLY A 92 -13.71 -2.40 -24.68
C GLY A 92 -14.30 -1.03 -24.35
N GLU A 93 -13.93 -0.45 -23.21
CA GLU A 93 -14.35 0.89 -22.79
C GLU A 93 -13.24 1.94 -22.99
N GLU A 94 -13.64 3.20 -23.18
CA GLU A 94 -12.74 4.33 -23.41
C GLU A 94 -12.22 4.87 -22.07
N GLY A 95 -10.91 5.11 -21.99
CA GLY A 95 -10.27 5.72 -20.84
C GLY A 95 -10.79 7.11 -20.52
N ILE A 96 -10.76 7.49 -19.24
CA ILE A 96 -11.32 8.75 -18.75
C ILE A 96 -10.26 9.80 -18.40
N ARG A 97 -8.96 9.48 -18.44
CA ARG A 97 -7.94 10.44 -18.01
C ARG A 97 -7.81 11.61 -18.98
N GLU A 98 -7.94 12.83 -18.46
CA GLU A 98 -7.85 14.06 -19.25
C GLU A 98 -6.41 14.61 -19.38
N ASP A 99 -5.46 14.08 -18.61
CA ASP A 99 -4.05 14.50 -18.58
C ASP A 99 -3.19 13.91 -19.73
N GLY A 100 -3.76 12.98 -20.48
CA GLY A 100 -3.08 12.31 -21.60
C GLY A 100 -2.09 11.22 -21.19
N ARG A 101 -2.05 10.84 -19.90
CA ARG A 101 -1.19 9.78 -19.37
C ARG A 101 -1.78 8.40 -19.65
N ASN A 102 -0.91 7.42 -19.85
CA ASN A 102 -1.28 6.00 -19.92
C ASN A 102 -0.55 5.28 -18.79
N LEU A 103 -1.25 5.08 -17.67
CA LEU A 103 -0.65 4.53 -16.46
C LEU A 103 -0.26 3.05 -16.60
N ILE A 104 -0.85 2.32 -17.56
CA ILE A 104 -0.43 0.94 -17.84
C ILE A 104 0.98 0.95 -18.45
N GLU A 105 1.23 1.81 -19.45
CA GLU A 105 2.56 1.95 -20.05
C GLU A 105 3.59 2.48 -19.05
N GLU A 106 3.17 3.39 -18.16
CA GLU A 106 4.03 3.90 -17.10
C GLU A 106 4.36 2.80 -16.07
N ALA A 107 3.39 1.99 -15.67
CA ALA A 107 3.61 0.85 -14.77
C ALA A 107 4.56 -0.19 -15.38
N GLU A 108 4.41 -0.53 -16.66
CA GLU A 108 5.37 -1.40 -17.35
C GLU A 108 6.80 -0.81 -17.31
N SER A 109 6.93 0.52 -17.46
CA SER A 109 8.23 1.20 -17.36
C SER A 109 8.82 1.18 -15.95
N MET A 110 7.97 1.09 -14.92
CA MET A 110 8.35 0.92 -13.52
C MET A 110 8.61 -0.54 -13.14
N GLY A 111 8.53 -1.47 -14.10
CA GLY A 111 8.85 -2.88 -13.91
C GLY A 111 7.68 -3.75 -13.46
N TYR A 112 6.44 -3.26 -13.49
CA TYR A 112 5.28 -4.09 -13.18
C TYR A 112 4.98 -5.08 -14.30
N THR A 113 4.65 -6.31 -13.92
CA THR A 113 3.98 -7.28 -14.79
C THR A 113 2.49 -6.94 -14.82
N ILE A 114 1.91 -6.75 -16.01
CA ILE A 114 0.47 -6.45 -16.15
C ILE A 114 -0.31 -7.71 -16.51
N ILE A 115 -1.35 -8.02 -15.74
CA ILE A 115 -2.26 -9.14 -15.98
C ILE A 115 -3.72 -8.69 -16.03
N TYR A 116 -4.56 -9.45 -16.72
CA TYR A 116 -5.93 -9.05 -17.04
C TYR A 116 -7.00 -10.12 -16.79
N ASN A 117 -6.62 -11.33 -16.42
CA ASN A 117 -7.59 -12.41 -16.19
C ASN A 117 -7.04 -13.47 -15.23
N ARG A 118 -7.94 -14.39 -14.84
CA ARG A 118 -7.63 -15.48 -13.90
C ARG A 118 -6.51 -16.40 -14.38
N GLU A 119 -6.46 -16.75 -15.68
CA GLU A 119 -5.39 -17.61 -16.22
C GLU A 119 -4.03 -16.92 -16.10
N GLU A 120 -3.96 -15.62 -16.40
CA GLU A 120 -2.74 -14.84 -16.23
C GLU A 120 -2.32 -14.75 -14.76
N LEU A 121 -3.26 -14.54 -13.83
CA LEU A 121 -3.03 -14.57 -12.36
C LEU A 121 -2.46 -15.92 -11.90
N GLU A 122 -3.14 -17.02 -12.23
CA GLU A 122 -2.70 -18.38 -11.87
C GLU A 122 -1.30 -18.71 -12.43
N SER A 123 -0.97 -18.15 -13.59
CA SER A 123 0.31 -18.38 -14.27
C SER A 123 1.47 -17.50 -13.77
N LEU A 124 1.22 -16.55 -12.87
CA LEU A 124 2.26 -15.66 -12.35
C LEU A 124 3.39 -16.48 -11.69
N PRO A 125 4.65 -16.27 -12.13
CA PRO A 125 5.81 -16.84 -11.45
C PRO A 125 5.91 -16.36 -9.99
N GLU A 126 6.27 -17.26 -9.08
CA GLU A 126 6.50 -16.95 -7.66
C GLU A 126 7.59 -15.87 -7.47
N ASP A 127 8.56 -15.77 -8.38
CA ASP A 127 9.64 -14.77 -8.37
C ASP A 127 9.26 -13.43 -9.02
N THR A 128 7.96 -13.18 -9.25
CA THR A 128 7.49 -11.89 -9.79
C THR A 128 7.62 -10.80 -8.74
N ASP A 129 8.46 -9.79 -9.02
CA ASP A 129 8.75 -8.71 -8.07
C ASP A 129 7.62 -7.68 -7.92
N LYS A 130 6.94 -7.34 -9.03
CA LYS A 130 5.88 -6.34 -9.09
C LYS A 130 4.79 -6.73 -10.07
N VAL A 131 3.53 -6.57 -9.69
CA VAL A 131 2.37 -6.91 -10.54
C VAL A 131 1.22 -5.91 -10.40
N ILE A 132 0.62 -5.55 -11.54
CA ILE A 132 -0.70 -4.91 -11.58
C ILE A 132 -1.69 -5.84 -12.27
N GLY A 133 -2.75 -6.22 -11.56
CA GLY A 133 -3.89 -6.94 -12.12
C GLY A 133 -5.06 -6.00 -12.39
N ILE A 134 -5.52 -5.93 -13.63
CA ILE A 134 -6.64 -5.11 -14.07
C ILE A 134 -7.70 -6.02 -14.69
N PHE A 135 -8.75 -6.34 -13.95
CA PHE A 135 -9.69 -7.41 -14.30
C PHE A 135 -11.03 -6.93 -14.87
N ALA A 136 -11.23 -5.63 -14.98
CA ALA A 136 -12.48 -4.99 -15.40
C ALA A 136 -12.26 -3.60 -16.02
N ALA A 137 -13.21 -3.14 -16.84
CA ALA A 137 -13.26 -1.75 -17.28
C ALA A 137 -13.46 -0.79 -16.10
N GLU A 138 -14.44 -1.11 -15.24
CA GLU A 138 -14.78 -0.44 -13.98
C GLU A 138 -14.70 -1.48 -12.86
N ASP A 139 -15.82 -2.02 -12.37
CA ASP A 139 -15.81 -3.04 -11.32
C ASP A 139 -15.85 -4.47 -11.87
N THR A 140 -15.42 -5.45 -11.06
CA THR A 140 -15.55 -6.87 -11.44
C THR A 140 -16.95 -7.43 -11.22
N TYR A 141 -17.84 -6.66 -10.61
CA TYR A 141 -19.23 -6.99 -10.29
C TYR A 141 -20.24 -6.08 -11.01
N ASN A 142 -21.50 -6.52 -11.04
CA ASN A 142 -22.64 -5.79 -11.60
C ASN A 142 -23.62 -5.44 -10.47
N ASP A 143 -23.42 -4.31 -9.79
CA ASP A 143 -24.04 -3.97 -8.50
C ASP A 143 -25.47 -3.41 -8.57
N THR A 144 -26.09 -3.31 -9.75
CA THR A 144 -27.45 -2.77 -9.89
C THR A 144 -28.52 -3.69 -9.29
N ASP A 145 -29.78 -3.23 -9.22
CA ASP A 145 -30.88 -4.03 -8.69
C ASP A 145 -31.16 -5.28 -9.56
N GLU A 146 -31.66 -6.36 -8.95
CA GLU A 146 -31.84 -7.65 -9.62
C GLU A 146 -32.78 -7.58 -10.82
N ALA A 147 -33.81 -6.71 -10.77
CA ALA A 147 -34.73 -6.56 -11.89
C ALA A 147 -34.04 -5.91 -13.09
N THR A 148 -33.15 -4.94 -12.84
CA THR A 148 -32.29 -4.35 -13.87
C THR A 148 -31.31 -5.37 -14.44
N LEU A 149 -30.64 -6.18 -13.62
CA LEU A 149 -29.78 -7.29 -14.09
C LEU A 149 -30.53 -8.22 -15.06
N ILE A 150 -31.76 -8.60 -14.70
CA ILE A 150 -32.61 -9.44 -15.55
C ILE A 150 -32.99 -8.73 -16.86
N GLU A 151 -33.32 -7.44 -16.82
CA GLU A 151 -33.65 -6.64 -18.02
C GLU A 151 -32.46 -6.55 -18.99
N GLU A 152 -31.25 -6.39 -18.45
CA GLU A 152 -30.01 -6.30 -19.21
C GLU A 152 -29.50 -7.67 -19.70
N GLY A 153 -30.10 -8.75 -19.19
CA GLY A 153 -29.78 -10.12 -19.58
C GLY A 153 -28.53 -10.67 -18.89
N LEU A 154 -28.17 -10.10 -17.73
CA LEU A 154 -27.14 -10.59 -16.82
C LEU A 154 -27.71 -11.74 -15.97
N VAL A 155 -28.09 -12.81 -16.68
CA VAL A 155 -28.69 -14.02 -16.14
C VAL A 155 -28.05 -15.22 -16.82
N GLU A 156 -27.60 -16.18 -16.02
CA GLU A 156 -26.99 -17.42 -16.47
C GLU A 156 -28.02 -18.40 -17.07
N GLU A 157 -27.54 -19.50 -17.68
CA GLU A 157 -28.43 -20.47 -18.35
C GLU A 157 -29.39 -21.19 -17.39
N ASP A 158 -28.99 -21.34 -16.12
CA ASP A 158 -29.79 -21.96 -15.06
C ASP A 158 -30.77 -21.00 -14.37
N GLY A 159 -30.66 -19.69 -14.62
CA GLY A 159 -31.53 -18.65 -14.10
C GLY A 159 -30.93 -17.82 -12.96
N ASP A 160 -29.70 -18.13 -12.54
CA ASP A 160 -28.96 -17.34 -11.55
C ASP A 160 -28.52 -15.99 -12.15
N LEU A 161 -28.34 -14.98 -11.29
CA LEU A 161 -27.90 -13.65 -11.73
C LEU A 161 -26.39 -13.63 -11.99
N THR A 162 -25.96 -12.97 -13.07
CA THR A 162 -24.53 -12.72 -13.34
C THR A 162 -24.05 -11.55 -12.48
N LEU A 163 -23.74 -11.85 -11.21
CA LEU A 163 -23.32 -10.84 -10.22
C LEU A 163 -21.88 -10.36 -10.44
N TYR A 164 -21.00 -11.24 -10.96
CA TYR A 164 -19.60 -10.92 -11.26
C TYR A 164 -19.24 -11.32 -12.68
N GLY A 165 -18.34 -10.54 -13.29
CA GLY A 165 -17.86 -10.72 -14.65
C GLY A 165 -18.54 -9.80 -15.67
N GLN A 166 -17.82 -9.58 -16.77
CA GLN A 166 -18.24 -8.69 -17.85
C GLN A 166 -17.73 -9.20 -19.21
N PRO A 167 -18.23 -8.68 -20.34
CA PRO A 167 -17.75 -9.09 -21.65
C PRO A 167 -16.23 -8.93 -21.79
N GLY A 168 -15.54 -10.02 -22.14
CA GLY A 168 -14.07 -10.03 -22.24
C GLY A 168 -13.35 -10.51 -20.98
N ASN A 169 -14.05 -10.64 -19.86
CA ASN A 169 -13.62 -11.36 -18.67
C ASN A 169 -14.84 -11.84 -17.88
N GLU A 170 -15.49 -12.89 -18.40
CA GLU A 170 -16.76 -13.40 -17.87
C GLU A 170 -16.59 -14.11 -16.50
N ASN A 171 -15.34 -14.37 -16.08
CA ASN A 171 -15.03 -15.03 -14.82
C ASN A 171 -13.76 -14.42 -14.21
N PRO A 172 -13.82 -13.16 -13.75
CA PRO A 172 -12.68 -12.47 -13.14
C PRO A 172 -12.23 -13.23 -11.87
N PRO A 173 -10.95 -13.15 -11.49
CA PRO A 173 -10.51 -13.75 -10.23
C PRO A 173 -11.28 -13.16 -9.04
N THR A 174 -11.56 -13.98 -8.04
CA THR A 174 -12.10 -13.53 -6.76
C THR A 174 -11.01 -12.86 -5.93
N VAL A 175 -11.38 -12.02 -4.95
CA VAL A 175 -10.40 -11.44 -4.01
C VAL A 175 -9.65 -12.51 -3.22
N ALA A 176 -10.26 -13.67 -2.97
CA ALA A 176 -9.60 -14.82 -2.36
C ALA A 176 -8.50 -15.39 -3.27
N GLU A 177 -8.76 -15.58 -4.57
CA GLU A 177 -7.76 -16.02 -5.54
C GLU A 177 -6.64 -14.98 -5.72
N MET A 178 -6.97 -13.68 -5.70
CA MET A 178 -5.99 -12.59 -5.75
C MET A 178 -5.08 -12.59 -4.51
N LEU A 179 -5.67 -12.77 -3.31
CA LEU A 179 -4.92 -12.85 -2.06
C LEU A 179 -4.03 -14.08 -2.01
N ASP A 180 -4.58 -15.24 -2.35
CA ASP A 180 -3.85 -16.52 -2.37
C ASP A 180 -2.62 -16.39 -3.26
N LYS A 181 -2.80 -15.86 -4.47
CA LYS A 181 -1.68 -15.67 -5.38
C LYS A 181 -0.65 -14.66 -4.89
N THR A 182 -1.10 -13.59 -4.24
CA THR A 182 -0.21 -12.57 -3.64
C THR A 182 0.67 -13.19 -2.55
N LEU A 183 0.08 -14.01 -1.68
CA LEU A 183 0.77 -14.67 -0.57
C LEU A 183 1.71 -15.79 -1.04
N GLU A 184 1.51 -16.35 -2.24
CA GLU A 184 2.43 -17.30 -2.87
C GLU A 184 3.71 -16.64 -3.43
N LEU A 185 3.70 -15.34 -3.73
CA LEU A 185 4.88 -14.67 -4.27
C LEU A 185 6.04 -14.72 -3.26
N ASP A 186 7.25 -15.00 -3.74
CA ASP A 186 8.46 -15.17 -2.92
C ASP A 186 8.69 -13.98 -1.98
N LYS A 187 8.34 -12.78 -2.45
CA LYS A 187 8.47 -11.53 -1.69
C LYS A 187 7.56 -11.50 -0.45
N PHE A 188 6.36 -12.09 -0.50
CA PHE A 188 5.43 -12.16 0.63
C PHE A 188 5.64 -13.44 1.46
N ALA A 189 5.77 -14.58 0.80
CA ALA A 189 5.97 -15.87 1.46
C ALA A 189 7.26 -15.95 2.30
N ASN A 190 8.28 -15.15 1.95
CA ASN A 190 9.58 -15.10 2.63
C ASN A 190 9.89 -13.74 3.29
N ALA A 191 8.87 -12.91 3.56
CA ALA A 191 9.05 -11.58 4.15
C ALA A 191 9.47 -11.66 5.63
N GLU A 192 10.77 -11.78 5.92
CA GLU A 192 11.27 -11.89 7.29
C GLU A 192 11.00 -10.64 8.15
N ASP A 193 10.97 -9.46 7.52
CA ASP A 193 10.67 -8.18 8.17
C ASP A 193 9.17 -7.82 8.11
N GLY A 194 8.30 -8.76 7.75
CA GLY A 194 6.86 -8.57 7.65
C GLY A 194 6.42 -7.85 6.37
N PHE A 195 5.12 -7.92 6.09
CA PHE A 195 4.47 -7.34 4.91
C PHE A 195 3.11 -6.76 5.28
N MET A 196 2.51 -5.98 4.39
CA MET A 196 1.16 -5.47 4.56
C MET A 196 0.30 -5.72 3.32
N VAL A 197 -0.85 -6.36 3.51
CA VAL A 197 -1.87 -6.52 2.46
C VAL A 197 -3.13 -5.82 2.94
N VAL A 198 -3.68 -4.95 2.10
CA VAL A 198 -5.04 -4.41 2.26
C VAL A 198 -5.91 -5.02 1.17
N LEU A 199 -7.02 -5.62 1.57
CA LEU A 199 -7.96 -6.27 0.67
C LEU A 199 -9.37 -5.81 0.97
N GLU A 200 -10.09 -5.44 -0.08
CA GLU A 200 -11.48 -5.02 -0.03
C GLU A 200 -12.33 -5.84 -1.02
N GLU A 201 -13.41 -6.43 -0.52
CA GLU A 201 -14.49 -6.93 -1.37
C GLU A 201 -15.55 -5.83 -1.43
N GLU A 202 -15.33 -4.90 -2.35
CA GLU A 202 -16.10 -3.66 -2.51
C GLU A 202 -17.58 -3.92 -2.76
N GLY A 203 -17.92 -5.00 -3.48
CA GLY A 203 -19.32 -5.40 -3.70
C GLY A 203 -20.13 -5.57 -2.41
N SER A 204 -19.49 -5.77 -1.26
CA SER A 204 -20.17 -5.84 0.04
C SER A 204 -20.81 -4.52 0.49
N ASP A 205 -20.43 -3.38 -0.09
CA ASP A 205 -21.11 -2.08 0.05
C ASP A 205 -22.07 -1.80 -1.11
N ASN A 206 -21.59 -1.95 -2.36
CA ASN A 206 -22.30 -1.53 -3.56
C ASN A 206 -23.62 -2.28 -3.76
N PHE A 207 -23.63 -3.59 -3.59
CA PHE A 207 -24.84 -4.40 -3.74
C PHE A 207 -25.93 -3.99 -2.72
N PRO A 208 -25.66 -3.94 -1.39
CA PRO A 208 -26.60 -3.38 -0.43
C PRO A 208 -27.05 -1.95 -0.72
N ASN A 209 -26.16 -1.08 -1.20
CA ASN A 209 -26.51 0.30 -1.54
C ASN A 209 -27.43 0.39 -2.78
N ASN A 210 -27.59 -0.69 -3.55
CA ASN A 210 -28.61 -0.85 -4.58
C ASN A 210 -29.77 -1.79 -4.18
N ASN A 211 -29.84 -2.20 -2.90
CA ASN A 211 -30.78 -3.18 -2.36
C ASN A 211 -30.74 -4.55 -3.07
N ASN A 212 -29.58 -4.98 -3.53
CA ASN A 212 -29.38 -6.27 -4.18
C ASN A 212 -28.87 -7.31 -3.18
N SER A 213 -29.74 -8.22 -2.72
CA SER A 213 -29.38 -9.18 -1.68
C SER A 213 -28.61 -10.37 -2.21
N ALA A 214 -28.87 -10.78 -3.44
CA ALA A 214 -28.14 -11.87 -4.07
C ALA A 214 -26.64 -11.52 -4.17
N GLY A 215 -26.35 -10.30 -4.63
CA GLY A 215 -25.02 -9.72 -4.68
C GLY A 215 -24.39 -9.50 -3.31
N ALA A 216 -25.14 -8.95 -2.35
CA ALA A 216 -24.63 -8.73 -0.99
C ALA A 216 -24.18 -10.04 -0.31
N ILE A 217 -24.95 -11.12 -0.49
CA ILE A 217 -24.62 -12.43 0.05
C ILE A 217 -23.40 -13.02 -0.66
N GLU A 218 -23.35 -12.96 -2.00
CA GLU A 218 -22.19 -13.43 -2.78
C GLU A 218 -20.90 -12.68 -2.40
N ALA A 219 -20.95 -11.34 -2.29
CA ALA A 219 -19.83 -10.54 -1.85
C ALA A 219 -19.37 -10.91 -0.43
N THR A 220 -20.31 -11.14 0.50
CA THR A 220 -19.98 -11.61 1.85
C THR A 220 -19.28 -12.97 1.82
N LEU A 221 -19.73 -13.91 0.97
CA LEU A 221 -19.10 -15.22 0.81
C LEU A 221 -17.69 -15.12 0.21
N ARG A 222 -17.47 -14.21 -0.74
CA ARG A 222 -16.14 -13.94 -1.32
C ARG A 222 -15.17 -13.35 -0.31
N ALA A 223 -15.64 -12.42 0.51
CA ALA A 223 -14.85 -11.88 1.63
C ALA A 223 -14.51 -12.98 2.65
N ASP A 224 -15.47 -13.84 3.00
CA ASP A 224 -15.23 -14.98 3.91
C ASP A 224 -14.20 -15.97 3.35
N ALA A 225 -14.25 -16.25 2.04
CA ALA A 225 -13.24 -17.09 1.38
C ALA A 225 -11.83 -16.47 1.45
N ALA A 226 -11.69 -15.15 1.27
CA ALA A 226 -10.42 -14.45 1.44
C ALA A 226 -9.93 -14.50 2.89
N ILE A 227 -10.81 -14.38 3.88
CA ILE A 227 -10.45 -14.58 5.30
C ILE A 227 -9.93 -16.00 5.53
N GLY A 228 -10.56 -17.00 4.89
CA GLY A 228 -10.09 -18.39 4.92
C GLY A 228 -8.65 -18.53 4.40
N VAL A 229 -8.35 -17.94 3.23
CA VAL A 229 -7.00 -17.92 2.65
C VAL A 229 -5.99 -17.27 3.62
N ALA A 230 -6.34 -16.11 4.19
CA ALA A 230 -5.48 -15.45 5.16
C ALA A 230 -5.24 -16.31 6.42
N GLN A 231 -6.27 -16.99 6.92
CA GLN A 231 -6.15 -17.90 8.08
C GLN A 231 -5.26 -19.10 7.76
N ASP A 232 -5.40 -19.69 6.58
CA ASP A 232 -4.55 -20.79 6.13
C ASP A 232 -3.09 -20.33 6.04
N PHE A 233 -2.82 -19.13 5.52
CA PHE A 233 -1.46 -18.55 5.54
C PHE A 233 -0.89 -18.41 6.96
N VAL A 234 -1.66 -17.85 7.91
CA VAL A 234 -1.23 -17.75 9.32
C VAL A 234 -0.95 -19.12 9.93
N ASN A 235 -1.77 -20.12 9.62
CA ASN A 235 -1.69 -21.44 10.21
C ASN A 235 -0.58 -22.32 9.62
N GLU A 236 -0.28 -22.14 8.33
CA GLU A 236 0.54 -23.06 7.55
C GLU A 236 1.87 -22.45 7.09
N VAL A 237 1.96 -21.12 6.94
CA VAL A 237 3.12 -20.42 6.38
C VAL A 237 3.80 -19.53 7.42
N ASP A 238 3.14 -18.47 7.89
CA ASP A 238 3.71 -17.54 8.86
C ASP A 238 2.76 -17.23 10.04
N PRO A 239 2.97 -17.84 11.22
CA PRO A 239 2.17 -17.57 12.41
C PRO A 239 2.42 -16.19 13.03
N ASN A 240 3.39 -15.41 12.53
CA ASN A 240 3.64 -14.04 12.97
C ASN A 240 2.86 -13.00 12.15
N THR A 241 1.80 -13.42 11.47
CA THR A 241 0.90 -12.54 10.73
C THR A 241 -0.37 -12.23 11.54
N LEU A 242 -0.83 -10.97 11.49
CA LEU A 242 -2.14 -10.54 11.99
C LEU A 242 -3.14 -10.49 10.83
N ILE A 243 -4.33 -11.02 11.07
CA ILE A 243 -5.52 -10.77 10.26
C ILE A 243 -6.42 -9.86 11.07
N LEU A 244 -6.85 -8.75 10.48
CA LEU A 244 -7.76 -7.79 11.09
C LEU A 244 -8.85 -7.43 10.08
N THR A 245 -10.11 -7.65 10.45
CA THR A 245 -11.26 -7.20 9.66
C THR A 245 -11.83 -5.93 10.27
N ALA A 246 -12.26 -5.02 9.41
CA ALA A 246 -13.01 -3.82 9.77
C ALA A 246 -14.06 -3.55 8.70
N ALA A 247 -15.00 -2.67 9.01
CA ALA A 247 -15.83 -2.02 8.00
C ALA A 247 -15.80 -0.52 8.25
N ASP A 248 -16.06 0.26 7.21
CA ASP A 248 -16.18 1.71 7.25
C ASP A 248 -17.61 2.15 7.64
N SER A 249 -18.62 1.40 7.17
CA SER A 249 -20.04 1.68 7.42
C SER A 249 -20.93 0.41 7.38
N ASP A 250 -22.24 0.60 7.53
CA ASP A 250 -23.27 -0.43 7.31
C ASP A 250 -24.05 -0.05 6.04
N ALA A 251 -23.88 -0.81 4.98
CA ALA A 251 -24.43 -0.52 3.66
C ALA A 251 -25.92 -0.89 3.58
N GLY A 252 -26.76 0.09 3.29
CA GLY A 252 -28.22 -0.07 3.13
C GLY A 252 -29.03 -0.47 4.38
N GLY A 253 -28.36 -0.82 5.49
CA GLY A 253 -29.01 -1.26 6.73
C GLY A 253 -29.77 -2.57 6.51
N LEU A 254 -29.06 -3.60 6.07
CA LEU A 254 -29.62 -4.91 5.74
C LEU A 254 -30.24 -5.60 6.97
N GLU A 255 -31.48 -6.04 6.82
CA GLU A 255 -32.23 -6.81 7.82
C GLU A 255 -32.50 -8.21 7.29
N VAL A 256 -32.29 -9.23 8.12
CA VAL A 256 -32.59 -10.63 7.78
C VAL A 256 -33.87 -11.07 8.50
N LEU A 257 -34.83 -11.61 7.75
CA LEU A 257 -36.14 -11.99 8.27
C LEU A 257 -36.47 -13.44 7.94
N ASP A 258 -37.06 -14.13 8.91
CA ASP A 258 -37.64 -15.46 8.75
C ASP A 258 -38.84 -15.39 7.78
N VAL A 259 -39.04 -16.46 7.01
CA VAL A 259 -40.11 -16.56 6.01
C VAL A 259 -41.23 -17.48 6.50
N ASP A 260 -42.44 -17.29 5.99
CA ASP A 260 -43.54 -18.23 6.28
C ASP A 260 -43.19 -19.58 5.63
N PRO A 261 -43.02 -20.68 6.40
CA PRO A 261 -42.61 -21.98 5.87
C PRO A 261 -43.64 -22.64 4.95
N GLU A 262 -44.86 -22.08 4.85
CA GLU A 262 -45.87 -22.53 3.90
C GLU A 262 -45.91 -21.66 2.62
N SER A 263 -45.06 -20.63 2.51
CA SER A 263 -44.92 -19.76 1.34
C SER A 263 -43.89 -20.31 0.35
N GLU A 264 -44.11 -20.09 -0.95
CA GLU A 264 -43.12 -20.40 -2.00
C GLU A 264 -42.12 -19.24 -2.21
N THR A 265 -42.40 -18.05 -1.67
CA THR A 265 -41.60 -16.82 -1.82
C THR A 265 -41.44 -16.08 -0.50
N VAL A 266 -40.47 -15.16 -0.44
CA VAL A 266 -40.16 -14.36 0.76
C VAL A 266 -41.28 -13.38 1.17
N GLY A 267 -42.14 -12.94 0.25
CA GLY A 267 -43.28 -12.08 0.57
C GLY A 267 -42.89 -10.63 0.86
N THR A 268 -43.49 -10.06 1.91
CA THR A 268 -43.35 -8.63 2.27
C THR A 268 -43.25 -8.44 3.77
N VAL A 269 -42.52 -7.42 4.22
CA VAL A 269 -42.50 -6.92 5.60
C VAL A 269 -43.32 -5.62 5.74
N GLY A 270 -44.06 -5.48 6.84
CA GLY A 270 -44.85 -4.28 7.13
C GLY A 270 -44.09 -3.27 8.00
N VAL A 271 -43.83 -2.06 7.50
CA VAL A 271 -43.02 -1.02 8.21
C VAL A 271 -43.83 -0.02 9.05
N GLN A 272 -45.04 -0.37 9.48
CA GLN A 272 -45.80 0.38 10.49
C GLN A 272 -46.51 -0.58 11.43
N PRO A 273 -46.54 -0.35 12.76
CA PRO A 273 -47.40 -1.15 13.62
C PRO A 273 -48.85 -0.95 13.17
N GLU A 274 -49.58 -2.05 13.02
CA GLU A 274 -51.03 -2.11 12.91
C GLU A 274 -51.67 -1.44 14.15
N LEU A 275 -51.59 -0.12 14.24
CA LEU A 275 -52.31 0.60 15.28
C LEU A 275 -53.75 0.59 14.82
N ALA A 276 -54.56 -0.26 15.47
CA ALA A 276 -56.03 -0.26 15.40
C ALA A 276 -56.66 1.16 15.53
N ALA A 277 -55.89 2.16 15.98
CA ALA A 277 -56.23 3.57 15.95
C ALA A 277 -56.44 4.17 14.54
N PHE A 278 -55.95 3.54 13.46
CA PHE A 278 -56.12 4.01 12.07
C PHE A 278 -57.27 3.33 11.30
N GLY A 279 -58.00 2.40 11.94
CA GLY A 279 -59.21 1.75 11.39
C GLY A 279 -58.95 0.50 10.56
N ASP A 280 -60.01 -0.10 9.99
CA ASP A 280 -59.98 -1.36 9.22
C ASP A 280 -59.14 -1.30 7.91
N ASN A 281 -58.50 -0.16 7.62
CA ASN A 281 -57.60 0.07 6.49
C ASN A 281 -56.17 0.40 6.96
N ALA A 282 -55.82 0.09 8.21
CA ALA A 282 -54.49 0.25 8.76
C ALA A 282 -53.57 -0.88 8.29
N ASP A 283 -53.53 -1.11 6.98
CA ASP A 283 -52.57 -2.00 6.37
C ASP A 283 -51.23 -1.23 6.40
N GLY A 284 -50.21 -1.79 7.04
CA GLY A 284 -48.86 -1.22 6.97
C GLY A 284 -48.44 -1.04 5.50
N ILE A 285 -47.47 -0.18 5.22
CA ILE A 285 -46.88 -0.14 3.87
C ILE A 285 -46.11 -1.45 3.72
N PRO A 286 -46.52 -2.35 2.80
CA PRO A 286 -45.76 -3.58 2.56
C PRO A 286 -44.51 -3.21 1.77
N VAL A 287 -43.36 -3.59 2.30
CA VAL A 287 -42.07 -3.55 1.61
C VAL A 287 -41.78 -4.98 1.18
N PRO A 288 -41.57 -5.25 -0.12
CA PRO A 288 -41.16 -6.58 -0.55
C PRO A 288 -39.88 -6.99 0.16
N LEU A 289 -39.86 -8.24 0.62
CA LEU A 289 -38.62 -8.88 1.00
C LEU A 289 -37.91 -9.31 -0.26
N ASP A 290 -36.60 -9.35 -0.17
CA ASP A 290 -35.73 -9.77 -1.25
C ASP A 290 -35.33 -11.23 -1.06
N GLY A 291 -35.40 -12.00 -2.14
CA GLY A 291 -35.07 -13.42 -2.21
C GLY A 291 -33.93 -13.66 -3.20
N GLN A 292 -33.72 -14.90 -3.61
CA GLN A 292 -32.56 -15.30 -4.42
C GLN A 292 -32.37 -14.52 -5.74
N THR A 293 -33.45 -13.96 -6.31
CA THR A 293 -33.41 -13.26 -7.61
C THR A 293 -34.18 -11.95 -7.59
N GLY A 294 -34.30 -11.33 -6.42
CA GLY A 294 -34.99 -10.06 -6.24
C GLY A 294 -36.27 -10.16 -5.41
N ASN A 295 -37.07 -9.10 -5.50
CA ASN A 295 -38.28 -8.88 -4.71
C ASN A 295 -39.32 -10.01 -4.81
N ASP A 296 -39.75 -10.54 -3.66
CA ASP A 296 -40.78 -11.59 -3.53
C ASP A 296 -40.46 -12.83 -4.38
N THR A 297 -39.19 -13.24 -4.39
CA THR A 297 -38.71 -14.46 -5.06
C THR A 297 -38.46 -15.59 -4.05
N GLU A 298 -37.87 -16.71 -4.51
CA GLU A 298 -37.57 -17.88 -3.68
C GLU A 298 -36.68 -17.48 -2.49
N PRO A 299 -36.95 -17.97 -1.26
CA PRO A 299 -36.13 -17.66 -0.09
C PRO A 299 -34.67 -18.09 -0.25
N PHE A 300 -33.76 -17.34 0.37
CA PHE A 300 -32.42 -17.84 0.61
C PHE A 300 -32.46 -18.98 1.62
N VAL A 301 -31.47 -19.87 1.57
CA VAL A 301 -31.32 -20.97 2.54
C VAL A 301 -29.94 -20.88 3.18
N THR A 302 -29.83 -21.12 4.49
CA THR A 302 -28.55 -21.09 5.21
C THR A 302 -27.52 -22.12 4.76
N GLY A 303 -27.85 -22.99 3.80
CA GLY A 303 -26.97 -24.03 3.29
C GLY A 303 -26.86 -25.23 4.22
N GLU A 304 -25.65 -25.49 4.74
CA GLU A 304 -25.39 -26.62 5.62
C GLU A 304 -26.15 -26.50 6.96
N PRO A 305 -26.56 -27.62 7.57
CA PRO A 305 -27.30 -27.58 8.83
C PRO A 305 -26.47 -27.01 9.99
N ASP A 306 -27.15 -26.31 10.91
CA ASP A 306 -26.56 -25.83 12.15
C ASP A 306 -26.11 -26.99 13.08
N ALA A 307 -25.57 -26.67 14.26
CA ALA A 307 -25.14 -27.66 15.23
C ALA A 307 -26.27 -28.61 15.73
N ASN A 308 -27.53 -28.24 15.53
CA ASN A 308 -28.71 -29.05 15.86
C ASN A 308 -29.24 -29.85 14.65
N GLY A 309 -28.71 -29.61 13.45
CA GLY A 309 -29.16 -30.22 12.21
C GLY A 309 -30.29 -29.46 11.52
N ASP A 310 -30.51 -28.20 11.86
CA ASP A 310 -31.56 -27.35 11.31
C ASP A 310 -31.02 -26.46 10.16
N THR A 311 -31.85 -26.23 9.15
CA THR A 311 -31.62 -25.25 8.07
C THR A 311 -32.75 -24.24 8.08
N PHE A 312 -32.46 -22.99 7.75
CA PHE A 312 -33.44 -21.92 7.78
C PHE A 312 -33.59 -21.31 6.39
N GLU A 313 -34.83 -20.98 6.05
CA GLU A 313 -35.16 -20.14 4.91
C GLU A 313 -35.28 -18.69 5.40
N PHE A 314 -34.84 -17.73 4.60
CA PHE A 314 -34.91 -16.32 4.97
C PHE A 314 -35.06 -15.43 3.74
N GLY A 315 -35.55 -14.21 3.98
CA GLY A 315 -35.49 -13.10 3.05
C GLY A 315 -34.82 -11.90 3.69
N THR A 316 -34.52 -10.90 2.90
CA THR A 316 -33.81 -9.69 3.33
C THR A 316 -34.65 -8.43 3.08
N ALA A 317 -34.38 -7.38 3.82
CA ALA A 317 -34.93 -6.05 3.58
C ALA A 317 -33.86 -5.00 3.82
N TYR A 318 -34.01 -3.85 3.17
CA TYR A 318 -33.12 -2.71 3.35
C TYR A 318 -33.87 -1.50 3.90
N VAL A 319 -33.16 -0.70 4.68
CA VAL A 319 -33.69 0.54 5.27
C VAL A 319 -33.46 1.73 4.32
N SER A 320 -32.38 1.71 3.54
CA SER A 320 -31.97 2.76 2.61
C SER A 320 -31.11 2.18 1.48
N THR A 321 -30.85 2.97 0.45
CA THR A 321 -29.86 2.73 -0.61
C THR A 321 -28.56 3.51 -0.33
N THR A 322 -28.26 3.70 0.96
CA THR A 322 -27.13 4.51 1.43
C THR A 322 -26.63 3.90 2.72
N ASP A 323 -25.38 4.21 3.05
CA ASP A 323 -24.77 3.88 4.34
C ASP A 323 -25.62 4.38 5.50
N VAL A 324 -25.74 3.54 6.52
CA VAL A 324 -26.43 3.84 7.76
C VAL A 324 -25.47 3.75 8.95
N ALA A 325 -25.83 4.43 10.03
CA ALA A 325 -25.12 4.31 11.30
C ALA A 325 -25.52 2.98 11.97
N GLY A 326 -24.73 1.94 11.72
CA GLY A 326 -24.89 0.60 12.28
C GLY A 326 -23.82 0.23 13.30
N SER A 327 -23.95 -0.96 13.89
CA SER A 327 -22.85 -1.56 14.66
C SER A 327 -21.94 -2.31 13.69
N ILE A 328 -20.71 -1.83 13.54
CA ILE A 328 -19.69 -2.48 12.74
C ILE A 328 -19.00 -3.55 13.59
N VAL A 329 -18.68 -4.70 12.99
CA VAL A 329 -17.99 -5.80 13.66
C VAL A 329 -16.58 -5.93 13.10
N SER A 330 -15.59 -5.71 13.96
CA SER A 330 -14.20 -6.08 13.69
C SER A 330 -13.89 -7.44 14.29
N LYS A 331 -13.02 -8.20 13.62
CA LYS A 331 -12.49 -9.48 14.10
C LYS A 331 -10.99 -9.51 13.87
N SER A 332 -10.28 -10.26 14.71
CA SER A 332 -8.84 -10.46 14.60
C SER A 332 -8.47 -11.94 14.71
N TYR A 333 -7.37 -12.32 14.07
CA TYR A 333 -6.78 -13.66 14.15
C TYR A 333 -5.26 -13.59 13.98
N GLY A 334 -4.51 -14.51 14.59
CA GLY A 334 -3.05 -14.55 14.48
C GLY A 334 -2.31 -13.69 15.51
N LEU A 335 -1.11 -13.23 15.14
CA LEU A 335 -0.23 -12.43 16.00
C LEU A 335 -0.96 -11.16 16.46
N ASN A 336 -0.81 -10.80 17.75
CA ASN A 336 -1.39 -9.58 18.35
C ASN A 336 -2.93 -9.44 18.20
N SER A 337 -3.64 -10.51 17.85
CA SER A 337 -5.10 -10.49 17.74
C SER A 337 -5.79 -10.14 19.07
N ASP A 338 -5.12 -10.37 20.20
CA ASP A 338 -5.58 -10.01 21.55
C ASP A 338 -5.51 -8.50 21.85
N LEU A 339 -4.89 -7.69 20.99
CA LEU A 339 -4.93 -6.23 21.10
C LEU A 339 -6.30 -5.64 20.70
N LEU A 340 -7.12 -6.40 19.94
CA LEU A 340 -8.48 -5.98 19.60
C LEU A 340 -9.41 -6.15 20.82
N GLU A 341 -9.81 -5.04 21.42
CA GLU A 341 -10.74 -5.03 22.56
C GLU A 341 -12.21 -5.30 22.13
N ASP A 342 -13.06 -5.67 23.10
CA ASP A 342 -14.50 -5.91 22.90
C ASP A 342 -15.25 -4.68 22.32
N THR A 343 -14.73 -3.48 22.55
CA THR A 343 -15.25 -2.22 21.99
C THR A 343 -14.08 -1.27 21.82
N VAL A 344 -13.95 -0.72 20.62
CA VAL A 344 -12.72 -0.10 20.15
C VAL A 344 -13.07 1.11 19.28
N ASP A 345 -12.22 2.15 19.29
CA ASP A 345 -12.36 3.26 18.36
C ASP A 345 -11.81 2.85 16.99
N ASN A 346 -12.37 3.33 15.88
CA ASN A 346 -11.87 2.93 14.57
C ASN A 346 -10.39 3.31 14.35
N THR A 347 -9.88 4.33 15.05
CA THR A 347 -8.47 4.73 15.01
C THR A 347 -7.54 3.72 15.71
N ASP A 348 -8.05 2.84 16.57
CA ASP A 348 -7.23 1.81 17.21
C ASP A 348 -6.87 0.69 16.22
N MET A 349 -7.60 0.53 15.12
CA MET A 349 -7.20 -0.39 14.04
C MET A 349 -5.80 -0.02 13.53
N TYR A 350 -5.52 1.27 13.35
CA TYR A 350 -4.19 1.76 12.97
C TYR A 350 -3.13 1.35 14.01
N ARG A 351 -3.41 1.51 15.31
CA ARG A 351 -2.46 1.14 16.38
C ARG A 351 -2.12 -0.35 16.34
N ILE A 352 -3.13 -1.21 16.22
CA ILE A 352 -2.96 -2.66 16.20
C ILE A 352 -2.15 -3.08 14.96
N MET A 353 -2.48 -2.52 13.79
CA MET A 353 -1.71 -2.77 12.56
C MET A 353 -0.27 -2.29 12.70
N TYR A 354 -0.05 -1.08 13.22
CA TYR A 354 1.27 -0.47 13.34
C TYR A 354 2.17 -1.23 14.32
N GLU A 355 1.66 -1.55 15.51
CA GLU A 355 2.39 -2.31 16.52
C GLU A 355 2.76 -3.70 16.01
N THR A 356 1.90 -4.33 15.22
CA THR A 356 2.21 -5.63 14.61
C THR A 356 3.25 -5.51 13.51
N LEU A 357 3.11 -4.52 12.62
CA LEU A 357 3.95 -4.37 11.44
C LEU A 357 5.37 -3.86 11.76
N PHE A 358 5.49 -2.99 12.77
CA PHE A 358 6.76 -2.34 13.14
C PHE A 358 7.31 -2.78 14.50
N GLY A 359 6.54 -3.53 15.30
CA GLY A 359 6.97 -3.99 16.62
C GLY A 359 7.07 -2.89 17.69
N VAL A 360 6.58 -1.69 17.39
CA VAL A 360 6.56 -0.51 18.26
C VAL A 360 5.22 0.20 18.14
N THR A 361 4.77 0.87 19.19
CA THR A 361 3.54 1.67 19.08
C THR A 361 3.80 2.94 18.26
N PRO A 362 2.81 3.43 17.50
CA PRO A 362 3.00 4.65 16.72
C PRO A 362 3.27 5.87 17.62
N GLU A 363 2.67 5.93 18.81
CA GLU A 363 2.97 6.99 19.78
C GLU A 363 4.43 7.00 20.25
N GLU A 364 5.06 5.82 20.41
CA GLU A 364 6.50 5.73 20.74
C GLU A 364 7.38 6.27 19.60
N VAL A 365 6.99 6.04 18.34
CA VAL A 365 7.64 6.62 17.18
C VAL A 365 7.47 8.14 17.15
N ALA A 366 6.26 8.64 17.40
CA ALA A 366 6.01 10.08 17.44
C ALA A 366 6.79 10.78 18.56
N GLU A 367 6.91 10.14 19.74
CA GLU A 367 7.68 10.68 20.86
C GLU A 367 9.20 10.72 20.57
N SER A 368 9.75 9.68 19.93
CA SER A 368 11.15 9.67 19.50
C SER A 368 11.40 10.68 18.38
N ASP A 369 10.44 10.87 17.48
CA ASP A 369 10.57 11.84 16.41
C ASP A 369 10.53 13.29 16.91
N ALA A 370 9.74 13.55 17.96
CA ALA A 370 9.60 14.84 18.59
C ALA A 370 10.77 15.22 19.52
N SER A 371 11.66 14.29 19.90
CA SER A 371 12.74 14.57 20.87
C SER A 371 13.87 15.44 20.32
N GLY A 372 13.85 15.79 19.03
CA GLY A 372 14.93 16.54 18.37
C GLY A 372 16.20 15.70 18.29
N PHE A 373 17.29 16.30 17.78
CA PHE A 373 18.55 15.57 17.69
C PHE A 373 19.19 15.37 19.07
N GLU A 374 19.66 14.16 19.36
CA GLU A 374 20.44 13.88 20.55
C GLU A 374 21.90 14.30 20.34
N PRO A 375 22.42 15.30 21.08
CA PRO A 375 23.76 15.79 20.83
C PRO A 375 24.82 14.86 21.41
N ALA A 376 25.78 14.45 20.58
CA ALA A 376 27.01 13.78 20.98
C ALA A 376 28.21 14.71 20.76
N PHE A 377 29.08 14.82 21.76
CA PHE A 377 30.25 15.69 21.70
C PHE A 377 31.52 14.87 21.89
N GLY A 378 32.45 14.99 20.97
CA GLY A 378 33.84 14.62 21.19
C GLY A 378 34.59 15.72 21.93
N THR A 379 35.91 15.74 21.76
CA THR A 379 36.84 16.54 22.54
C THR A 379 37.71 17.42 21.63
N THR A 380 38.90 17.78 22.09
CA THR A 380 39.89 18.51 21.26
C THR A 380 41.10 17.62 20.95
N GLU A 381 40.93 16.33 21.12
CA GLU A 381 41.92 15.28 20.87
C GLU A 381 41.21 14.22 20.02
N ALA A 382 41.98 13.36 19.34
CA ALA A 382 41.41 12.29 18.53
C ALA A 382 40.45 11.38 19.32
N ASP A 383 39.21 11.31 18.85
CA ASP A 383 38.10 10.55 19.44
C ASP A 383 37.64 9.39 18.53
N THR A 384 36.89 8.48 19.13
CA THR A 384 36.16 7.44 18.41
C THR A 384 34.74 7.42 18.92
N ILE A 385 33.80 7.75 18.04
CA ILE A 385 32.38 7.91 18.32
C ILE A 385 31.61 6.85 17.54
N GLU A 386 31.04 5.88 18.25
CA GLU A 386 30.14 4.87 17.68
C GLU A 386 28.70 5.33 17.88
N LEU A 387 27.93 5.40 16.81
CA LEU A 387 26.52 5.77 16.84
C LEU A 387 25.64 4.51 16.86
N ALA A 388 24.55 4.60 17.62
CA ALA A 388 23.48 3.63 17.63
C ALA A 388 22.16 4.40 17.62
N GLY A 389 21.19 3.95 16.80
CA GLY A 389 19.92 4.67 16.62
C GLY A 389 19.96 5.69 15.48
N SER A 390 18.96 6.58 15.46
CA SER A 390 18.81 7.69 14.50
C SER A 390 18.79 9.05 15.21
N LYS A 391 18.84 10.15 14.44
CA LYS A 391 18.75 11.53 14.95
C LYS A 391 19.84 11.93 15.96
N MET A 392 21.04 11.40 15.83
CA MET A 392 22.21 11.89 16.58
C MET A 392 22.75 13.18 15.94
N GLU A 393 23.04 14.21 16.74
CA GLU A 393 23.78 15.40 16.29
C GLU A 393 25.19 15.37 16.89
N VAL A 394 26.14 14.89 16.09
CA VAL A 394 27.51 14.63 16.50
C VAL A 394 28.38 15.84 16.17
N PHE A 395 29.12 16.30 17.17
CA PHE A 395 30.22 17.26 17.02
C PHE A 395 31.50 16.56 17.44
N ALA A 396 32.31 16.10 16.49
CA ALA A 396 33.52 15.32 16.78
C ALA A 396 34.59 16.20 17.46
N GLY A 397 34.78 17.42 16.98
CA GLY A 397 35.59 18.45 17.63
C GLY A 397 36.91 18.70 16.93
N GLU A 398 37.96 19.06 17.67
CA GLU A 398 39.31 19.16 17.06
C GLU A 398 40.02 17.82 17.21
N GLY A 399 40.69 17.33 16.19
CA GLY A 399 41.38 16.04 16.27
C GLY A 399 41.32 15.30 14.95
N ASN A 400 41.89 14.09 14.92
CA ASN A 400 41.67 13.19 13.79
C ASN A 400 40.76 12.07 14.31
N ASP A 401 39.47 12.27 14.12
CA ASP A 401 38.39 11.53 14.73
C ASP A 401 37.89 10.40 13.84
N LEU A 402 37.30 9.40 14.49
CA LEU A 402 36.56 8.33 13.83
C LEU A 402 35.10 8.38 14.28
N VAL A 403 34.18 8.67 13.37
CA VAL A 403 32.74 8.53 13.61
C VAL A 403 32.23 7.32 12.85
N ASP A 404 31.72 6.33 13.56
CA ASP A 404 31.16 5.10 12.99
C ASP A 404 29.64 5.07 13.17
N ALA A 405 28.93 5.31 12.08
CA ALA A 405 27.48 5.26 11.93
C ALA A 405 27.04 4.07 11.07
N SER A 406 27.93 3.10 10.80
CA SER A 406 27.61 1.95 9.93
C SER A 406 26.48 1.05 10.44
N LEU A 407 26.20 1.11 11.74
CA LEU A 407 25.13 0.36 12.42
C LEU A 407 24.01 1.28 12.94
N ALA A 408 24.01 2.55 12.54
CA ALA A 408 22.98 3.50 12.93
C ALA A 408 21.74 3.36 12.02
N ASP A 409 20.57 3.75 12.53
CA ASP A 409 19.29 3.68 11.82
C ASP A 409 19.08 4.90 10.86
N GLY A 410 20.13 5.71 10.67
CA GLY A 410 20.16 6.85 9.76
C GLY A 410 19.65 8.18 10.32
N ASN A 411 19.46 9.18 9.44
CA ASN A 411 19.03 10.53 9.79
C ASN A 411 19.89 11.20 10.89
N ASN A 412 21.18 10.90 10.93
CA ASN A 412 22.13 11.56 11.84
C ASN A 412 22.70 12.83 11.18
N ARG A 413 23.15 13.76 12.02
CA ARG A 413 23.89 14.97 11.62
C ARG A 413 25.28 14.88 12.22
N ILE A 414 26.29 14.70 11.37
CA ILE A 414 27.66 14.48 11.80
C ILE A 414 28.52 15.65 11.34
N TYR A 415 29.13 16.33 12.30
CA TYR A 415 30.08 17.43 12.09
C TYR A 415 31.45 16.96 12.58
N LEU A 416 32.39 16.76 11.66
CA LEU A 416 33.74 16.27 11.98
C LEU A 416 34.66 17.42 12.46
N ASP A 417 34.37 18.65 12.03
CA ASP A 417 35.06 19.89 12.45
C ASP A 417 36.50 20.02 11.92
N VAL A 418 37.55 19.94 12.74
CA VAL A 418 38.93 20.26 12.28
C VAL A 418 39.87 19.09 12.52
N GLY A 419 40.43 18.58 11.42
CA GLY A 419 41.51 17.60 11.36
C GLY A 419 41.28 16.56 10.26
N ASP A 420 42.15 15.56 10.14
CA ASP A 420 41.98 14.53 9.09
C ASP A 420 41.11 13.39 9.65
N ASP A 421 39.81 13.48 9.42
CA ASP A 421 38.80 12.65 10.06
C ASP A 421 38.42 11.44 9.22
N THR A 422 37.65 10.54 9.83
CA THR A 422 37.07 9.38 9.15
C THR A 422 35.65 9.17 9.60
N ALA A 423 34.72 9.18 8.65
CA ALA A 423 33.33 8.82 8.88
C ALA A 423 33.02 7.50 8.16
N ILE A 424 32.43 6.56 8.88
CA ILE A 424 31.88 5.31 8.33
C ILE A 424 30.37 5.43 8.42
N LEU A 425 29.67 5.32 7.30
CA LEU A 425 28.27 5.67 7.16
C LEU A 425 27.43 4.45 6.78
N GLY A 426 26.21 4.43 7.34
CA GLY A 426 25.13 3.53 6.95
C GLY A 426 24.21 4.23 5.94
N THR A 427 22.96 4.46 6.33
CA THR A 427 21.92 5.01 5.46
C THR A 427 21.43 6.38 5.93
N GLY A 428 21.10 7.29 5.01
CA GLY A 428 20.33 8.51 5.29
C GLY A 428 20.98 9.54 6.21
N ASP A 429 22.31 9.53 6.39
CA ASP A 429 23.02 10.48 7.25
C ASP A 429 23.43 11.75 6.51
N ARG A 430 23.56 12.86 7.25
CA ARG A 430 24.17 14.10 6.76
C ARG A 430 25.49 14.34 7.46
N VAL A 431 26.55 14.48 6.67
CA VAL A 431 27.93 14.59 7.18
C VAL A 431 28.62 15.82 6.61
N VAL A 432 29.37 16.52 7.46
CA VAL A 432 30.23 17.64 7.08
C VAL A 432 31.61 17.41 7.66
N GLY A 433 32.62 17.26 6.78
CA GLY A 433 34.03 17.13 7.16
C GLY A 433 34.62 18.42 7.72
N ALA A 434 34.50 19.50 6.95
CA ALA A 434 35.01 20.84 7.23
C ALA A 434 36.51 21.02 6.91
N ASP A 435 37.40 21.33 7.86
CA ASP A 435 38.81 21.63 7.52
C ASP A 435 39.70 20.40 7.77
N GLY A 436 40.19 19.76 6.71
CA GLY A 436 41.14 18.65 6.79
C GLY A 436 41.02 17.66 5.63
N ALA A 437 41.92 16.68 5.53
CA ALA A 437 41.86 15.68 4.47
C ALA A 437 41.05 14.46 4.91
N ASP A 438 39.74 14.53 4.73
CA ASP A 438 38.77 13.61 5.32
C ASP A 438 38.52 12.37 4.49
N ARG A 439 38.00 11.34 5.15
CA ARG A 439 37.65 10.06 4.51
C ARG A 439 36.25 9.62 4.91
N PHE A 440 35.36 9.53 3.92
CA PHE A 440 33.99 9.07 4.08
C PHE A 440 33.87 7.67 3.48
N PHE A 441 33.43 6.70 4.26
CA PHE A 441 33.20 5.33 3.82
C PHE A 441 31.72 5.00 3.94
N VAL A 442 31.05 4.81 2.81
CA VAL A 442 29.70 4.24 2.77
C VAL A 442 29.86 2.74 2.59
N LEU A 443 29.64 1.99 3.67
CA LEU A 443 29.83 0.53 3.65
C LEU A 443 28.60 -0.19 3.13
N ASN A 444 27.43 0.12 3.71
CA ASN A 444 26.13 -0.47 3.40
C ASN A 444 25.07 0.64 3.38
N GLY A 445 23.91 0.41 2.76
CA GLY A 445 22.81 1.40 2.70
C GLY A 445 23.01 2.44 1.60
N GLY A 446 22.70 3.71 1.86
CA GLY A 446 22.74 4.75 0.83
C GLY A 446 22.13 6.07 1.29
N ASP A 447 21.76 6.93 0.34
CA ASP A 447 21.03 8.18 0.61
C ASP A 447 21.71 9.15 1.61
N ASN A 448 23.03 9.04 1.77
CA ASN A 448 23.78 9.96 2.61
C ASN A 448 24.03 11.28 1.87
N THR A 449 23.98 12.40 2.58
CA THR A 449 24.45 13.71 2.07
C THR A 449 25.79 14.07 2.69
N ILE A 450 26.84 14.10 1.87
CA ILE A 450 28.22 14.23 2.30
C ILE A 450 28.81 15.53 1.77
N THR A 451 29.32 16.36 2.67
CA THR A 451 30.10 17.55 2.36
C THR A 451 31.53 17.33 2.86
N GLY A 452 32.52 17.32 1.96
CA GLY A 452 33.92 17.14 2.33
C GLY A 452 34.44 18.36 3.08
N GLY A 453 34.30 19.54 2.50
CA GLY A 453 34.82 20.78 3.03
C GLY A 453 36.06 21.24 2.27
N GLY A 454 37.16 21.47 2.97
CA GLY A 454 38.39 22.00 2.41
C GLY A 454 39.55 21.03 2.55
N GLU A 455 40.51 21.12 1.63
CA GLU A 455 41.62 20.17 1.45
C GLU A 455 41.22 18.97 0.59
N ALA A 456 41.93 17.83 0.69
CA ALA A 456 41.84 16.75 -0.29
C ALA A 456 41.11 15.53 0.29
N ASP A 457 39.81 15.46 0.00
CA ASP A 457 38.89 14.50 0.60
C ASP A 457 38.75 13.22 -0.22
N GLN A 458 38.33 12.15 0.45
CA GLN A 458 38.07 10.85 -0.16
C GLN A 458 36.64 10.40 0.12
N PHE A 459 35.86 10.25 -0.95
CA PHE A 459 34.48 9.77 -0.88
C PHE A 459 34.41 8.32 -1.37
N TRP A 460 34.46 7.36 -0.45
CA TRP A 460 34.35 5.93 -0.75
C TRP A 460 32.87 5.54 -0.80
N ILE A 461 32.27 5.65 -1.99
CA ILE A 461 30.83 5.53 -2.24
C ILE A 461 30.34 4.08 -2.42
N ALA A 462 31.25 3.12 -2.41
CA ALA A 462 30.94 1.70 -2.41
C ALA A 462 32.10 0.89 -1.81
N GLY A 463 31.78 -0.06 -0.93
CA GLY A 463 32.74 -0.90 -0.24
C GLY A 463 32.28 -2.35 -0.15
N ALA A 464 32.79 -3.21 -1.04
CA ALA A 464 32.43 -4.64 -1.17
C ALA A 464 31.01 -4.94 -1.69
N GLU A 465 30.05 -4.06 -1.50
CA GLU A 465 28.71 -4.12 -2.08
C GLU A 465 28.26 -2.78 -2.69
N PHE A 466 27.19 -2.82 -3.48
CA PHE A 466 26.56 -1.64 -4.07
C PHE A 466 25.67 -0.97 -3.03
N PRO A 467 25.63 0.38 -2.96
CA PRO A 467 24.66 1.03 -2.10
C PRO A 467 23.23 0.74 -2.58
N GLU A 468 22.29 0.69 -1.64
CA GLU A 468 20.85 0.51 -1.90
C GLU A 468 20.24 1.76 -2.53
N SER A 469 20.79 2.93 -2.23
CA SER A 469 20.40 4.23 -2.80
C SER A 469 21.63 5.10 -3.04
N ALA A 470 21.60 5.91 -4.10
CA ALA A 470 22.73 6.77 -4.44
C ALA A 470 23.04 7.79 -3.33
N ASN A 471 24.32 7.95 -3.00
CA ASN A 471 24.75 8.98 -2.05
C ASN A 471 24.93 10.33 -2.75
N THR A 472 24.72 11.43 -2.05
CA THR A 472 24.89 12.78 -2.59
C THR A 472 26.16 13.41 -2.05
N ILE A 473 27.09 13.79 -2.92
CA ILE A 473 28.31 14.53 -2.57
C ILE A 473 28.12 15.99 -3.01
N THR A 474 28.27 16.93 -2.09
CA THR A 474 27.78 18.30 -2.30
C THR A 474 28.81 19.29 -2.86
N ASP A 475 30.10 18.99 -2.75
CA ASP A 475 31.19 19.95 -2.96
C ASP A 475 32.46 19.37 -3.59
N PHE A 476 32.34 18.24 -4.29
CA PHE A 476 33.46 17.56 -4.94
C PHE A 476 34.30 18.49 -5.85
N GLU A 477 35.59 18.65 -5.57
CA GLU A 477 36.54 19.42 -6.36
C GLU A 477 37.50 18.52 -7.17
N SER A 478 37.30 18.48 -8.49
CA SER A 478 38.15 17.71 -9.41
C SER A 478 39.62 18.15 -9.36
N GLY A 479 40.52 17.20 -9.09
CA GLY A 479 41.96 17.44 -8.97
C GLY A 479 42.43 17.77 -7.55
N VAL A 480 41.49 17.86 -6.61
CA VAL A 480 41.73 17.96 -5.17
C VAL A 480 41.21 16.69 -4.50
N ASP A 481 39.93 16.39 -4.71
CA ASP A 481 39.24 15.23 -4.11
C ASP A 481 39.26 14.00 -5.01
N VAL A 482 38.98 12.85 -4.40
CA VAL A 482 38.85 11.57 -5.10
C VAL A 482 37.63 10.77 -4.67
N ILE A 483 37.08 10.01 -5.62
CA ILE A 483 35.97 9.09 -5.42
C ILE A 483 36.52 7.68 -5.34
N GLY A 484 36.31 7.04 -4.19
CA GLY A 484 36.72 5.68 -3.92
C GLY A 484 35.65 4.67 -4.30
N VAL A 485 36.05 3.61 -5.00
CA VAL A 485 35.22 2.40 -5.22
C VAL A 485 36.05 1.19 -4.84
N ALA A 486 35.64 0.47 -3.80
CA ALA A 486 36.40 -0.65 -3.25
C ALA A 486 35.61 -1.96 -3.28
N GLY A 487 36.29 -3.07 -3.53
CA GLY A 487 35.75 -4.42 -3.27
C GLY A 487 34.70 -4.94 -4.26
N LEU A 488 34.24 -4.13 -5.22
CA LEU A 488 33.27 -4.54 -6.26
C LEU A 488 33.89 -5.28 -7.45
N GLY A 489 35.23 -5.25 -7.58
CA GLY A 489 35.93 -5.85 -8.72
C GLY A 489 35.71 -5.12 -10.06
N ILE A 490 35.28 -3.86 -10.00
CA ILE A 490 35.05 -2.97 -11.16
C ILE A 490 36.14 -1.90 -11.27
N GLY A 491 36.36 -1.40 -12.48
CA GLY A 491 37.27 -0.29 -12.79
C GLY A 491 36.56 0.95 -13.33
N PHE A 492 37.32 1.99 -13.68
CA PHE A 492 36.77 3.23 -14.25
C PHE A 492 36.00 2.98 -15.55
N GLU A 493 36.45 2.01 -16.33
CA GLU A 493 35.80 1.58 -17.58
C GLU A 493 34.40 0.97 -17.40
N ASP A 494 34.05 0.56 -16.18
CA ASP A 494 32.76 -0.05 -15.84
C ASP A 494 31.76 0.97 -15.27
N LEU A 495 32.17 2.24 -15.15
CA LEU A 495 31.32 3.32 -14.67
C LEU A 495 30.59 4.03 -15.81
N ASN A 496 29.30 4.26 -15.60
CA ASN A 496 28.45 5.15 -16.39
C ASN A 496 28.34 6.48 -15.66
N ILE A 497 28.84 7.57 -16.27
CA ILE A 497 28.79 8.91 -15.68
C ILE A 497 27.90 9.79 -16.56
N LEU A 498 26.79 10.27 -16.02
CA LEU A 498 25.72 10.94 -16.76
C LEU A 498 25.37 12.29 -16.12
N ASN A 499 25.08 13.31 -16.93
CA ASN A 499 24.48 14.55 -16.42
C ASN A 499 22.97 14.35 -16.22
N ILE A 500 22.46 14.70 -15.03
CA ILE A 500 21.04 14.50 -14.66
C ILE A 500 20.27 15.79 -14.40
N SER A 501 20.89 16.98 -14.47
CA SER A 501 20.22 18.28 -14.35
C SER A 501 20.71 19.34 -15.36
N ASP A 502 19.78 20.20 -15.84
CA ASP A 502 19.97 21.06 -17.02
C ASP A 502 20.50 22.49 -16.73
N SER A 503 20.54 22.95 -15.48
CA SER A 503 20.80 24.38 -15.17
C SER A 503 22.10 24.71 -14.44
N GLU A 504 22.59 23.83 -13.56
CA GLU A 504 23.88 24.03 -12.83
C GLU A 504 24.80 22.80 -12.84
N GLY A 505 24.28 21.63 -13.28
CA GLY A 505 25.01 20.41 -13.60
C GLY A 505 25.18 19.50 -12.40
N ASP A 506 24.52 18.34 -12.41
CA ASP A 506 24.78 17.24 -11.46
C ASP A 506 25.22 16.00 -12.23
N ALA A 507 26.24 15.31 -11.74
CA ALA A 507 26.77 14.09 -12.35
C ALA A 507 26.36 12.87 -11.54
N LEU A 508 25.59 11.98 -12.15
CA LEU A 508 25.32 10.64 -11.64
C LEU A 508 26.48 9.71 -11.99
N ILE A 509 26.96 8.98 -10.99
CA ILE A 509 27.93 7.89 -11.12
C ILE A 509 27.15 6.60 -10.89
N ALA A 510 27.11 5.75 -11.91
CA ALA A 510 26.44 4.45 -11.88
C ALA A 510 27.38 3.35 -12.40
N SER A 511 27.06 2.09 -12.12
CA SER A 511 27.66 0.94 -12.78
C SER A 511 26.59 -0.08 -13.12
N GLY A 512 26.46 -0.42 -14.41
CA GLY A 512 25.29 -1.15 -14.90
C GLY A 512 24.02 -0.33 -14.67
N ASP A 513 23.03 -0.96 -14.02
CA ASP A 513 21.74 -0.37 -13.67
C ASP A 513 21.69 0.09 -12.19
N ARG A 514 22.85 0.21 -11.53
CA ARG A 514 22.96 0.61 -10.12
C ARG A 514 23.59 1.98 -10.00
N ASP A 515 22.89 2.88 -9.33
CA ASP A 515 23.37 4.22 -9.02
C ASP A 515 24.23 4.19 -7.75
N LEU A 516 25.42 4.79 -7.80
CA LEU A 516 26.37 4.81 -6.70
C LEU A 516 26.35 6.14 -5.94
N ALA A 517 26.44 7.23 -6.69
CA ALA A 517 26.46 8.58 -6.13
C ALA A 517 26.06 9.64 -7.14
N VAL A 518 25.55 10.76 -6.62
CA VAL A 518 25.31 12.01 -7.34
C VAL A 518 26.32 13.05 -6.84
N LEU A 519 27.04 13.68 -7.76
CA LEU A 519 27.88 14.84 -7.47
C LEU A 519 27.13 16.12 -7.81
N GLN A 520 26.83 16.93 -6.80
CA GLN A 520 26.12 18.19 -6.99
C GLN A 520 27.02 19.26 -7.60
N GLY A 521 26.51 19.99 -8.59
CA GLY A 521 27.26 21.10 -9.21
C GLY A 521 28.47 20.66 -10.04
N VAL A 522 28.60 19.37 -10.36
CA VAL A 522 29.70 18.81 -11.15
C VAL A 522 29.20 18.35 -12.52
N ASP A 523 29.86 18.83 -13.58
CA ASP A 523 29.61 18.36 -14.95
C ASP A 523 30.34 17.03 -15.19
N ALA A 524 29.58 16.00 -15.56
CA ALA A 524 30.08 14.66 -15.88
C ALA A 524 31.23 14.67 -16.90
N SER A 525 31.24 15.63 -17.83
CA SER A 525 32.30 15.76 -18.85
C SER A 525 33.65 16.22 -18.29
N GLY A 526 33.67 16.75 -17.05
CA GLY A 526 34.86 17.14 -16.32
C GLY A 526 35.51 15.99 -15.54
N LEU A 527 34.85 14.85 -15.43
CA LEU A 527 35.33 13.69 -14.67
C LEU A 527 36.15 12.74 -15.54
N ASN A 528 37.25 12.25 -14.98
CA ASN A 528 38.15 11.30 -15.65
C ASN A 528 38.76 10.33 -14.63
N ALA A 529 39.53 9.35 -15.10
CA ALA A 529 40.10 8.30 -14.25
C ALA A 529 40.98 8.82 -13.09
N GLU A 530 41.55 10.03 -13.17
CA GLU A 530 42.33 10.63 -12.06
C GLU A 530 41.44 11.08 -10.89
N ASN A 531 40.13 11.24 -11.12
CA ASN A 531 39.15 11.57 -10.07
C ASN A 531 38.74 10.35 -9.25
N PHE A 532 39.16 9.14 -9.62
CA PHE A 532 38.70 7.90 -9.02
C PHE A 532 39.87 7.08 -8.48
N VAL A 533 39.62 6.41 -7.36
CA VAL A 533 40.54 5.45 -6.75
C VAL A 533 39.80 4.12 -6.61
N PHE A 534 40.39 3.06 -7.15
CA PHE A 534 39.84 1.70 -7.08
C PHE A 534 40.70 0.83 -6.17
N ALA A 535 40.08 0.02 -5.31
CA ALA A 535 40.75 -0.83 -4.33
C ALA A 535 40.24 -2.27 -4.29
#